data_AF-A0A924XIU9-F1
#
_entry.id   AF-A0A924XIU9-F1
#
_cell.length_a   1.000
_cell.length_b   1.000
_cell.length_c   1.000
_cell.angle_alpha   90.00
_cell.angle_beta   90.00
_cell.angle_gamma   90.00
#
_symmetry.space_group_name_H-M   'P 1'
#
loop_
_entity.id
_entity.type
_entity.pdbx_description
1 polymer ?
#
loop_
_entity_poly.entity_id
_entity_poly.type
_entity_poly.pdbx_seq_one_letter_code
_entity_poly.pdbx_strand_id
1 'polypeptide(L)'
;MNTIISGNVGFVHIIASVSALIFGTLVLAMPKGSRIHRKIGYVYFVSMIIVVVTAFLIYRLFGGFGVFHAAAIVSGFALAAGMLPVIFRRPRGSWLALHFNFMYWSVIGLYAAFAAETLVRMPGQKFFAAVGIATFIVFAAGNIAFLFYKKKWKTMVAAVEQN
;
A
#
# COMPACT_ATOMS: atom_id res chain seq x y z
N MET A 1 -6.23 7.65 30.23
CA MET A 1 -5.78 8.16 28.91
C MET A 1 -5.21 6.99 28.14
N ASN A 2 -5.95 6.45 27.16
CA ASN A 2 -5.44 5.37 26.31
C ASN A 2 -4.45 5.99 25.32
N THR A 3 -3.16 5.74 25.56
CA THR A 3 -2.07 6.18 24.69
C THR A 3 -2.32 5.72 23.26
N ILE A 4 -2.24 6.66 22.31
CA ILE A 4 -2.31 6.41 20.86
C ILE A 4 -1.29 5.33 20.45
N ILE A 5 -0.21 5.21 21.22
CA ILE A 5 0.75 4.11 21.16
C ILE A 5 0.31 2.99 22.11
N SER A 6 -0.36 2.02 21.51
CA SER A 6 -0.81 0.78 22.11
C SER A 6 0.36 -0.22 22.29
N GLY A 7 1.35 0.12 23.12
CA GLY A 7 2.54 -0.71 23.36
C GLY A 7 3.56 -0.74 22.20
N ASN A 8 4.65 -1.48 22.38
CA ASN A 8 5.79 -1.51 21.45
C ASN A 8 5.39 -1.85 20.01
N VAL A 9 4.44 -2.76 19.83
CA VAL A 9 3.93 -3.17 18.51
C VAL A 9 3.23 -2.01 17.79
N GLY A 10 2.35 -1.27 18.49
CA GLY A 10 1.67 -0.12 17.92
C GLY A 10 2.63 1.00 17.52
N PHE A 11 3.70 1.21 18.30
CA PHE A 11 4.74 2.17 17.96
C PHE A 11 5.49 1.80 16.68
N VAL A 12 5.93 0.55 16.58
CA VAL A 12 6.61 0.01 15.39
C VAL A 12 5.69 0.10 14.17
N HIS A 13 4.41 -0.24 14.32
CA HIS A 13 3.41 -0.13 13.26
C HIS A 13 3.31 1.32 12.75
N ILE A 14 3.21 2.32 13.63
CA ILE A 14 3.09 3.73 13.22
C ILE A 14 4.34 4.20 12.47
N ILE A 15 5.55 3.91 12.98
CA ILE A 15 6.80 4.29 12.31
C ILE A 15 6.90 3.63 10.93
N ALA A 16 6.58 2.34 10.84
CA ALA A 16 6.58 1.61 9.59
C ALA A 16 5.52 2.17 8.62
N SER A 17 4.32 2.50 9.09
CA SER A 17 3.24 3.09 8.29
C SER A 17 3.61 4.47 7.74
N VAL A 18 4.20 5.34 8.56
CA VAL A 18 4.69 6.65 8.12
C VAL A 18 5.79 6.49 7.08
N SER A 19 6.73 5.57 7.32
CA SER A 19 7.80 5.26 6.35
C SER A 19 7.20 4.75 5.03
N ALA A 20 6.26 3.80 5.09
CA ALA A 20 5.59 3.26 3.93
C ALA A 20 4.81 4.33 3.14
N LEU A 21 4.17 5.29 3.83
CA LEU A 21 3.48 6.41 3.18
C LEU A 21 4.47 7.28 2.41
N ILE A 22 5.58 7.67 3.05
CA ILE A 22 6.61 8.51 2.42
C ILE A 22 7.23 7.79 1.23
N PHE A 23 7.78 6.60 1.45
CA PHE A 23 8.50 5.87 0.40
C PHE A 23 7.57 5.35 -0.70
N GLY A 24 6.33 4.97 -0.38
CA GLY A 24 5.32 4.61 -1.36
C GLY A 24 4.98 5.78 -2.29
N THR A 25 4.79 6.98 -1.72
CA THR A 25 4.58 8.20 -2.50
C THR A 25 5.77 8.48 -3.42
N LEU A 26 7.00 8.39 -2.90
CA LEU A 26 8.22 8.60 -3.66
C LEU A 26 8.36 7.57 -4.81
N VAL A 27 8.05 6.29 -4.57
CA VAL A 27 8.05 5.25 -5.60
C VAL A 27 7.10 5.60 -6.75
N LEU A 28 5.92 6.18 -6.45
CA LEU A 28 4.96 6.64 -7.46
C LEU A 28 5.44 7.88 -8.23
N ALA A 29 6.16 8.80 -7.60
CA ALA A 29 6.64 10.02 -8.25
C ALA A 29 7.93 9.84 -9.07
N MET A 30 8.81 8.91 -8.67
CA MET A 30 10.15 8.76 -9.26
C MET A 30 10.15 8.15 -10.67
N PRO A 31 11.20 8.41 -11.48
CA PRO A 31 11.45 7.69 -12.73
C PRO A 31 11.56 6.19 -12.48
N LYS A 32 10.66 5.42 -13.12
CA LYS A 32 10.54 3.97 -12.91
C LYS A 32 11.80 3.24 -13.40
N GLY A 33 12.21 2.20 -12.69
CA GLY A 33 13.38 1.38 -13.03
C GLY A 33 14.75 2.00 -12.70
N SER A 34 14.81 3.29 -12.33
CA SER A 34 16.05 3.96 -11.91
C SER A 34 16.67 3.31 -10.67
N ARG A 35 17.99 3.49 -10.47
CA ARG A 35 18.68 2.97 -9.28
C ARG A 35 18.05 3.48 -7.98
N ILE A 36 17.64 4.75 -7.97
CA ILE A 36 16.98 5.38 -6.82
C ILE A 36 15.59 4.77 -6.60
N HIS A 37 14.78 4.63 -7.65
CA HIS A 37 13.47 3.99 -7.57
C HIS A 37 13.54 2.58 -6.98
N ARG A 38 14.54 1.77 -7.38
CA ARG A 38 14.74 0.43 -6.81
C ARG A 38 15.07 0.47 -5.32
N LYS A 39 16.01 1.33 -4.89
CA LYS A 39 16.37 1.47 -3.47
C LYS A 39 15.16 1.89 -2.63
N ILE A 40 14.47 2.96 -3.03
CA ILE A 40 13.27 3.48 -2.35
C ILE A 40 12.14 2.43 -2.38
N GLY A 41 11.99 1.69 -3.49
CA GLY A 41 11.05 0.59 -3.60
C GLY A 41 11.28 -0.54 -2.59
N TYR A 42 12.55 -0.89 -2.32
CA TYR A 42 12.86 -1.87 -1.27
C TYR A 42 12.59 -1.33 0.13
N VAL A 43 12.86 -0.04 0.39
CA VAL A 43 12.50 0.58 1.68
C VAL A 43 10.99 0.53 1.88
N TYR A 44 10.20 0.93 0.87
CA TYR A 44 8.74 0.81 0.90
C TYR A 44 8.29 -0.64 1.15
N PHE A 45 8.87 -1.62 0.43
CA PHE A 45 8.52 -3.04 0.56
C PHE A 45 8.76 -3.55 1.99
N VAL A 46 9.92 -3.28 2.57
CA VAL A 46 10.25 -3.69 3.94
C VAL A 46 9.34 -2.99 4.95
N SER A 47 9.10 -1.68 4.79
CA SER A 47 8.15 -0.96 5.65
C SER A 47 6.75 -1.58 5.59
N MET A 48 6.24 -1.89 4.39
CA MET A 48 4.93 -2.52 4.23
C MET A 48 4.84 -3.92 4.82
N ILE A 49 5.89 -4.73 4.75
CA ILE A 49 5.93 -6.02 5.45
C ILE A 49 5.74 -5.81 6.96
N ILE A 50 6.47 -4.85 7.55
CA ILE A 50 6.34 -4.54 8.97
C ILE A 50 4.92 -4.07 9.30
N VAL A 51 4.33 -3.20 8.48
CA VAL A 51 2.93 -2.74 8.64
C VAL A 51 1.95 -3.92 8.63
N VAL A 52 2.05 -4.79 7.64
CA VAL A 52 1.16 -5.95 7.49
C VAL A 52 1.31 -6.91 8.67
N VAL A 53 2.54 -7.28 9.04
CA VAL A 53 2.79 -8.19 10.16
C VAL A 53 2.28 -7.59 11.47
N THR A 54 2.62 -6.33 11.76
CA THR A 54 2.18 -5.69 13.01
C THR A 54 0.67 -5.45 13.05
N ALA A 55 -0.01 -5.28 11.92
CA ALA A 55 -1.47 -5.19 11.87
C ALA A 55 -2.13 -6.46 12.42
N PHE A 56 -1.57 -7.65 12.16
CA PHE A 56 -2.06 -8.92 12.72
C PHE A 56 -1.78 -9.09 14.22
N LEU A 57 -1.01 -8.19 14.83
CA LEU A 57 -0.69 -8.21 16.26
C LEU A 57 -1.50 -7.16 17.05
N ILE A 58 -2.35 -6.36 16.38
CA ILE A 58 -3.09 -5.25 16.97
C ILE A 58 -4.60 -5.53 16.95
N TYR A 59 -5.15 -5.88 18.12
CA TYR A 59 -6.56 -6.25 18.27
C TYR A 59 -7.44 -5.20 18.96
N ARG A 60 -6.89 -4.03 19.30
CA ARG A 60 -7.52 -3.04 20.20
C ARG A 60 -8.90 -2.55 19.75
N LEU A 61 -9.17 -2.51 18.45
CA LEU A 61 -10.40 -1.94 17.91
C LEU A 61 -11.61 -2.88 18.01
N PHE A 62 -11.41 -4.18 17.82
CA PHE A 62 -12.49 -5.18 17.78
C PHE A 62 -12.36 -6.26 18.86
N GLY A 63 -11.28 -6.26 19.65
CA GLY A 63 -10.95 -7.35 20.57
C GLY A 63 -10.52 -8.65 19.88
N GLY A 64 -10.44 -8.66 18.55
CA GLY A 64 -10.15 -9.83 17.73
C GLY A 64 -9.97 -9.44 16.25
N PHE A 65 -10.04 -10.43 15.37
CA PHE A 65 -9.93 -10.21 13.93
C PHE A 65 -11.04 -9.26 13.45
N GLY A 66 -10.70 -8.32 12.57
CA GLY A 66 -11.62 -7.28 12.12
C GLY A 66 -11.26 -6.73 10.75
N VAL A 67 -11.97 -5.70 10.29
CA VAL A 67 -11.86 -5.20 8.91
C VAL A 67 -10.43 -4.76 8.53
N PHE A 68 -9.66 -4.17 9.45
CA PHE A 68 -8.28 -3.78 9.18
C PHE A 68 -7.31 -4.97 9.05
N HIS A 69 -7.62 -6.11 9.69
CA HIS A 69 -6.88 -7.34 9.46
C HIS A 69 -7.16 -7.89 8.06
N ALA A 70 -8.43 -7.87 7.63
CA ALA A 70 -8.79 -8.24 6.26
C ALA A 70 -8.12 -7.31 5.23
N ALA A 71 -8.06 -6.00 5.49
CA ALA A 71 -7.32 -5.05 4.67
C ALA A 71 -5.82 -5.38 4.62
N ALA A 72 -5.21 -5.76 5.75
CA ALA A 72 -3.80 -6.19 5.80
C ALA A 72 -3.54 -7.46 4.96
N ILE A 73 -4.47 -8.41 4.91
CA ILE A 73 -4.40 -9.58 4.00
C ILE A 73 -4.35 -9.10 2.54
N VAL A 74 -5.28 -8.22 2.14
CA VAL A 74 -5.34 -7.68 0.77
C VAL A 74 -4.06 -6.91 0.44
N SER A 75 -3.55 -6.09 1.36
CA SER A 75 -2.26 -5.40 1.21
C SER A 75 -1.10 -6.37 1.05
N GLY A 76 -1.05 -7.45 1.83
CA GLY A 76 -0.03 -8.50 1.71
C GLY A 76 -0.06 -9.17 0.34
N PHE A 77 -1.26 -9.51 -0.16
CA PHE A 77 -1.41 -10.08 -1.51
C PHE A 77 -0.99 -9.10 -2.61
N ALA A 78 -1.42 -7.84 -2.53
CA ALA A 78 -1.01 -6.82 -3.50
C ALA A 78 0.51 -6.63 -3.50
N LEU A 79 1.13 -6.56 -2.32
CA LEU A 79 2.57 -6.42 -2.17
C LEU A 79 3.32 -7.62 -2.77
N ALA A 80 2.87 -8.84 -2.48
CA ALA A 80 3.45 -10.07 -3.03
C ALA A 80 3.27 -10.15 -4.55
N ALA A 81 2.06 -9.87 -5.05
CA ALA A 81 1.77 -9.88 -6.49
C ALA A 81 2.53 -8.78 -7.26
N GLY A 82 2.93 -7.69 -6.58
CA GLY A 82 3.82 -6.67 -7.14
C GLY A 82 5.30 -7.04 -7.10
N MET A 83 5.76 -7.64 -6.00
CA MET A 83 7.20 -7.85 -5.78
C MET A 83 7.71 -9.21 -6.23
N LEU A 84 6.95 -10.29 -6.07
CA LEU A 84 7.42 -11.62 -6.48
C LEU A 84 7.69 -11.69 -7.98
N PRO A 85 6.86 -11.11 -8.88
CA PRO A 85 7.17 -11.12 -10.31
C PRO A 85 8.47 -10.42 -10.67
N VAL A 86 8.79 -9.29 -10.03
CA VAL A 86 10.02 -8.56 -10.32
C VAL A 86 11.27 -9.25 -9.76
N ILE A 87 11.14 -9.92 -8.61
CA ILE A 87 12.22 -10.69 -7.98
C ILE A 87 12.55 -11.92 -8.81
N PHE A 88 11.54 -12.70 -9.21
CA PHE A 88 11.74 -13.94 -9.96
C PHE A 88 11.82 -13.75 -11.47
N ARG A 89 11.51 -12.53 -11.97
CA ARG A 89 11.38 -12.21 -13.40
C ARG A 89 10.41 -13.15 -14.13
N ARG A 90 9.28 -13.44 -13.47
CA ARG A 90 8.23 -14.34 -13.98
C ARG A 90 6.83 -13.78 -13.72
N PRO A 91 5.84 -14.04 -14.59
CA PRO A 91 5.96 -14.71 -15.88
C PRO A 91 6.74 -13.85 -16.89
N ARG A 92 7.37 -14.49 -17.89
CA ARG A 92 8.05 -13.76 -18.97
C ARG A 92 7.01 -12.94 -19.75
N GLY A 93 7.36 -11.69 -20.11
CA GLY A 93 6.48 -10.78 -20.85
C GLY A 93 5.30 -10.20 -20.05
N SER A 94 5.25 -10.41 -18.73
CA SER A 94 4.24 -9.75 -17.88
C SER A 94 4.72 -9.39 -16.48
N TRP A 95 5.89 -9.87 -16.05
CA TRP A 95 6.42 -9.59 -14.72
C TRP A 95 6.49 -8.08 -14.41
N LEU A 96 6.81 -7.25 -15.41
CA LEU A 96 6.91 -5.82 -15.23
C LEU A 96 5.53 -5.16 -15.16
N ALA A 97 4.59 -5.61 -16.00
CA ALA A 97 3.20 -5.16 -15.94
C ALA A 97 2.54 -5.51 -14.60
N LEU A 98 2.78 -6.73 -14.09
CA LEU A 98 2.30 -7.18 -12.78
C LEU A 98 2.91 -6.33 -11.66
N HIS A 99 4.23 -6.16 -11.66
CA HIS A 99 4.91 -5.29 -10.71
C HIS A 99 4.30 -3.89 -10.70
N PHE A 100 4.15 -3.30 -11.87
CA PHE A 100 3.62 -1.96 -12.01
C PHE A 100 2.18 -1.85 -11.45
N ASN A 101 1.29 -2.74 -11.88
CA ASN A 101 -0.12 -2.68 -11.51
C ASN A 101 -0.32 -2.92 -10.00
N PHE A 102 0.26 -3.99 -9.47
CA PHE A 102 0.07 -4.35 -8.07
C PHE A 102 0.81 -3.42 -7.10
N MET A 103 1.99 -2.90 -7.46
CA MET A 103 2.65 -1.91 -6.61
C MET A 103 1.91 -0.58 -6.59
N TYR A 104 1.31 -0.16 -7.72
CA TYR A 104 0.44 1.01 -7.74
C TYR A 104 -0.74 0.84 -6.77
N TRP A 105 -1.48 -0.26 -6.89
CA TRP A 105 -2.64 -0.52 -6.03
C TRP A 105 -2.27 -0.81 -4.57
N SER A 106 -1.07 -1.33 -4.31
CA SER A 106 -0.53 -1.47 -2.95
C SER A 106 -0.37 -0.10 -2.27
N VAL A 107 0.13 0.91 -2.99
CA VAL A 107 0.27 2.28 -2.44
C VAL A 107 -1.09 2.96 -2.28
N ILE A 108 -2.01 2.82 -3.26
CA ILE A 108 -3.37 3.37 -3.13
C ILE A 108 -4.13 2.71 -1.96
N GLY A 109 -3.98 1.40 -1.79
CA GLY A 109 -4.54 0.67 -0.65
C GLY A 109 -3.97 1.16 0.70
N LEU A 110 -2.67 1.47 0.76
CA LEU A 110 -2.06 2.09 1.94
C LEU A 110 -2.69 3.46 2.26
N TYR A 111 -2.93 4.31 1.25
CA TYR A 111 -3.60 5.59 1.45
C TYR A 111 -5.04 5.42 1.94
N ALA A 112 -5.76 4.42 1.40
CA ALA A 112 -7.13 4.12 1.81
C ALA A 112 -7.16 3.65 3.28
N ALA A 113 -6.24 2.77 3.67
CA ALA A 113 -6.09 2.31 5.04
C ALA A 113 -5.77 3.47 5.99
N PHE A 114 -4.84 4.35 5.61
CA PHE A 114 -4.50 5.54 6.39
C PHE A 114 -5.70 6.49 6.56
N ALA A 115 -6.43 6.79 5.48
CA ALA A 115 -7.59 7.66 5.53
C ALA A 115 -8.72 7.05 6.38
N ALA A 116 -8.99 5.75 6.20
CA ALA A 116 -9.99 5.03 6.98
C ALA A 116 -9.62 4.99 8.47
N GLU A 117 -8.39 4.61 8.83
CA GLU A 117 -7.91 4.57 10.22
C GLU A 117 -7.96 5.97 10.85
N THR A 118 -7.55 7.01 10.14
CA THR A 118 -7.62 8.39 10.64
C THR A 118 -9.05 8.81 10.92
N LEU A 119 -9.97 8.54 9.98
CA LEU A 119 -11.36 8.96 10.11
C LEU A 119 -12.07 8.22 11.24
N VAL A 120 -11.88 6.91 11.41
CA VAL A 120 -12.53 6.15 12.50
C VAL A 120 -12.02 6.52 13.90
N ARG A 121 -10.85 7.17 13.99
CA ARG A 121 -10.32 7.68 15.26
C ARG A 121 -10.92 9.03 15.65
N MET A 122 -11.61 9.71 14.74
CA MET A 122 -12.29 10.97 15.04
C MET A 122 -13.58 10.72 15.84
N PRO A 123 -13.87 11.54 16.86
CA PRO A 123 -15.09 11.39 17.65
C PRO A 123 -16.34 11.62 16.78
N GLY A 124 -17.41 10.87 17.08
CA GLY A 124 -18.72 11.02 16.43
C GLY A 124 -18.88 10.32 15.07
N GLN A 125 -17.87 9.58 14.60
CA GLN A 125 -17.94 8.86 13.32
C GLN A 125 -18.69 7.53 13.45
N LYS A 126 -19.52 7.21 12.45
CA LYS A 126 -20.08 5.86 12.27
C LYS A 126 -19.01 4.98 11.61
N PHE A 127 -18.49 4.01 12.35
CA PHE A 127 -17.32 3.22 11.95
C PHE A 127 -17.34 2.75 10.48
N PHE A 128 -18.34 1.97 10.07
CA PHE A 128 -18.39 1.41 8.71
C PHE A 128 -18.61 2.46 7.63
N ALA A 129 -19.36 3.51 7.92
CA ALA A 129 -19.55 4.62 6.97
C ALA A 129 -18.23 5.38 6.75
N ALA A 130 -17.49 5.65 7.84
CA ALA A 130 -16.18 6.29 7.77
C ALA A 130 -15.19 5.45 6.94
N VAL A 131 -15.07 4.16 7.24
CA VAL A 131 -14.19 3.25 6.46
C VAL A 131 -14.61 3.22 4.99
N GLY A 132 -15.91 3.06 4.71
CA GLY A 132 -16.44 2.97 3.35
C GLY A 132 -16.19 4.25 2.55
N ILE A 133 -16.51 5.42 3.10
CA ILE A 133 -16.34 6.73 2.45
C ILE A 133 -14.86 7.00 2.18
N ALA A 134 -14.00 6.86 3.20
CA ALA A 134 -12.57 7.12 3.06
C ALA A 134 -11.94 6.21 1.99
N THR A 135 -12.26 4.91 2.03
CA THR A 135 -11.78 3.94 1.05
C THR A 135 -12.28 4.28 -0.34
N PHE A 136 -13.58 4.55 -0.50
CA PHE A 136 -14.17 4.88 -1.80
C PHE A 136 -13.53 6.10 -2.43
N ILE A 137 -13.38 7.20 -1.68
CA ILE A 137 -12.78 8.44 -2.18
C ILE A 137 -11.34 8.19 -2.64
N VAL A 138 -10.53 7.51 -1.83
CA VAL A 138 -9.13 7.25 -2.18
C VAL A 138 -9.01 6.34 -3.40
N PHE A 139 -9.81 5.28 -3.48
CA PHE A 139 -9.79 4.38 -4.64
C PHE A 139 -10.34 5.05 -5.90
N ALA A 140 -11.36 5.91 -5.80
CA ALA A 140 -11.87 6.69 -6.93
C ALA A 140 -10.79 7.64 -7.46
N ALA A 141 -10.13 8.40 -6.57
CA ALA A 141 -9.02 9.28 -6.95
C ALA A 141 -7.84 8.49 -7.56
N GLY A 142 -7.48 7.36 -6.96
CA GLY A 142 -6.47 6.44 -7.50
C GLY A 142 -6.85 5.90 -8.88
N ASN A 143 -8.11 5.51 -9.08
CA ASN A 143 -8.57 5.03 -10.39
C ASN A 143 -8.49 6.11 -11.47
N ILE A 144 -8.94 7.32 -11.15
CA ILE A 144 -8.85 8.48 -12.05
C ILE A 144 -7.39 8.75 -12.41
N ALA A 145 -6.50 8.81 -11.43
CA ALA A 145 -5.06 8.98 -11.67
C ALA A 145 -4.49 7.83 -12.53
N PHE A 146 -4.84 6.59 -12.24
CA PHE A 146 -4.42 5.43 -13.01
C PHE A 146 -4.81 5.57 -14.49
N LEU A 147 -6.05 6.00 -14.78
CA LEU A 147 -6.52 6.18 -16.16
C LEU A 147 -5.71 7.25 -16.91
N PHE A 148 -5.36 8.36 -16.26
CA PHE A 148 -4.53 9.41 -16.88
C PHE A 148 -3.14 8.93 -17.24
N TYR A 149 -2.51 8.08 -16.41
CA TYR A 149 -1.14 7.64 -16.64
C TYR A 149 -1.02 6.30 -17.37
N LYS A 150 -2.11 5.53 -17.50
CA LYS A 150 -2.14 4.19 -18.12
C LYS A 150 -1.47 4.14 -19.49
N LYS A 151 -1.74 5.11 -20.37
CA LYS A 151 -1.19 5.15 -21.73
C LYS A 151 0.34 5.26 -21.71
N LYS A 152 0.88 6.19 -20.92
CA LYS A 152 2.33 6.39 -20.75
C LYS A 152 3.00 5.13 -20.20
N TRP A 153 2.38 4.48 -19.22
CA TRP A 153 2.94 3.28 -18.58
C TRP A 153 2.95 2.07 -19.51
N LYS A 154 1.89 1.86 -20.31
CA LYS A 154 1.89 0.78 -21.32
C LYS A 154 3.07 0.89 -22.28
N THR A 155 3.35 2.10 -22.76
CA THR A 155 4.50 2.35 -23.64
C THR A 155 5.84 2.06 -22.94
N MET A 156 5.98 2.46 -21.67
CA MET A 156 7.19 2.17 -20.89
C MET A 156 7.41 0.67 -20.66
N VAL A 157 6.36 -0.08 -20.33
CA VAL A 157 6.47 -1.54 -20.11
C VAL A 157 6.86 -2.25 -21.40
N ALA A 158 6.18 -1.93 -22.51
CA ALA A 158 6.47 -2.53 -23.81
C ALA A 158 7.94 -2.28 -24.25
N ALA A 159 8.46 -1.07 -24.03
CA ALA A 159 9.85 -0.74 -24.38
C ALA A 159 10.89 -1.53 -23.57
N VAL A 160 10.57 -1.94 -22.33
CA VAL A 160 11.49 -2.73 -21.50
C VAL A 160 11.40 -4.22 -21.80
N GLU A 161 10.22 -4.73 -22.16
CA GLU A 161 10.04 -6.16 -22.46
C GLU A 161 10.54 -6.56 -23.86
N GLN A 162 10.79 -5.59 -24.75
CA GLN A 162 11.40 -5.80 -26.07
C GLN A 162 12.95 -5.80 -26.06
N ASN A 163 13.58 -5.42 -24.94
CA ASN A 163 15.04 -5.41 -24.74
C ASN A 163 15.47 -6.60 -23.87
#